data_AF-A0A1Q3UK95-F1
#
_entry.id   AF-A0A1Q3UK95-F1
#
_cell.length_a   1.000
_cell.length_b   1.000
_cell.length_c   1.000
_cell.angle_alpha   90.00
_cell.angle_beta   90.00
_cell.angle_gamma   90.00
#
_symmetry.space_group_name_H-M   'P 1'
#
loop_
_entity.id
_entity.type
_entity.pdbx_description
1 polymer ?
#
loop_
_entity_poly.entity_id
_entity_poly.type
_entity_poly.pdbx_seq_one_letter_code
_entity_poly.pdbx_strand_id
1 'polypeptide(L)'
;MKNYLSTEGAAFYHITRREIWENGIQQNGLIGDDEGRIFVSRSNDENVLSNIALNQILDPDEEPDLVVLKLTQATNQFKFEEFTFDHQATEITFPFHNIIKRAHIPLEHIEFESYIRVPLLELGRISNQTDAGLPGSAIFEEALDIIYEAPNRQQYKLQAVLEKGKWVFKKRLAW
;
A
#
# COMPACT_ATOMS: atom_id res chain seq x y z
N MET A 1 19.40 12.86 6.10
CA MET A 1 18.54 12.60 4.92
C MET A 1 17.10 12.69 5.38
N LYS A 2 16.18 13.32 4.64
CA LYS A 2 14.75 13.28 5.00
C LYS A 2 14.19 11.94 4.53
N ASN A 3 13.61 11.15 5.44
CA ASN A 3 12.84 9.95 5.09
C ASN A 3 11.34 10.28 5.13
N TYR A 4 10.48 9.45 4.54
CA TYR A 4 9.03 9.70 4.49
C TYR A 4 8.40 9.90 5.87
N LEU A 5 8.83 9.12 6.86
CA LEU A 5 8.35 9.25 8.25
C LEU A 5 8.70 10.61 8.87
N SER A 6 9.71 11.32 8.34
CA SER A 6 10.07 12.69 8.73
C SER A 6 9.33 13.79 7.95
N THR A 7 8.45 13.41 7.02
CA THR A 7 7.65 14.35 6.23
C THR A 7 6.42 14.76 7.01
N GLU A 8 6.08 16.05 6.97
CA GLU A 8 4.86 16.56 7.57
C GLU A 8 3.63 15.88 6.95
N GLY A 9 2.74 15.35 7.81
CA GLY A 9 1.52 14.68 7.36
C GLY A 9 1.71 13.24 6.86
N ALA A 10 2.89 12.62 7.03
CA ALA A 10 3.10 11.21 6.67
C ALA A 10 2.04 10.29 7.30
N ALA A 11 1.43 9.42 6.49
CA ALA A 11 0.33 8.57 6.91
C ALA A 11 0.22 7.32 6.02
N PHE A 12 -0.16 6.20 6.64
CA PHE A 12 -0.42 4.95 5.94
C PHE A 12 -1.92 4.68 5.88
N TYR A 13 -2.37 3.97 4.85
CA TYR A 13 -3.78 3.70 4.59
C TYR A 13 -4.01 2.20 4.59
N HIS A 14 -4.86 1.71 5.49
CA HIS A 14 -5.29 0.32 5.54
C HIS A 14 -6.69 0.22 4.93
N ILE A 15 -6.90 -0.77 4.07
CA ILE A 15 -8.21 -1.03 3.47
C ILE A 15 -8.73 -2.32 4.08
N THR A 16 -10.01 -2.31 4.43
CA THR A 16 -10.68 -3.48 4.98
C THR A 16 -12.14 -3.51 4.58
N ARG A 17 -12.83 -4.62 4.88
CA ARG A 17 -14.28 -4.72 4.70
C ARG A 17 -14.98 -3.95 5.82
N ARG A 18 -16.11 -3.33 5.50
CA ARG A 18 -16.92 -2.59 6.47
C ARG A 18 -17.31 -3.43 7.68
N GLU A 19 -17.66 -4.69 7.47
CA GLU A 19 -17.99 -5.61 8.56
C GLU A 19 -16.81 -5.78 9.55
N ILE A 20 -15.59 -5.92 9.04
CA ILE A 20 -14.38 -6.05 9.86
C ILE A 20 -14.12 -4.77 10.64
N TRP A 21 -14.34 -3.61 10.01
CA TRP A 21 -14.26 -2.31 10.68
C TRP A 21 -15.26 -2.21 11.84
N GLU A 22 -16.55 -2.41 11.58
CA GLU A 22 -17.63 -2.19 12.54
C GLU A 22 -17.63 -3.23 13.68
N ASN A 23 -17.35 -4.49 13.37
CA ASN A 23 -17.47 -5.59 14.35
C ASN A 23 -16.14 -6.01 14.97
N GLY A 24 -15.01 -5.58 14.41
CA GLY A 24 -13.67 -5.97 14.86
C GLY A 24 -12.85 -4.77 15.31
N ILE A 25 -12.46 -3.93 14.35
CA ILE A 25 -11.46 -2.89 14.57
C ILE A 25 -11.98 -1.79 15.49
N GLN A 26 -13.25 -1.39 15.37
CA GLN A 26 -13.85 -0.40 16.28
C GLN A 26 -13.90 -0.85 17.75
N GLN A 27 -13.72 -2.13 18.04
CA GLN A 27 -13.74 -2.66 19.41
C GLN A 27 -12.33 -2.95 19.93
N ASN A 28 -11.46 -3.43 19.04
CA ASN A 28 -10.17 -4.00 19.43
C ASN A 28 -8.96 -3.24 18.88
N GLY A 29 -9.16 -2.23 18.05
CA GLY A 29 -8.10 -1.66 17.21
C GLY A 29 -7.73 -2.60 16.06
N LEU A 30 -6.70 -2.24 15.31
CA LEU A 30 -6.22 -3.01 14.18
C LEU A 30 -5.18 -4.02 14.65
N ILE A 31 -5.51 -5.30 14.53
CA ILE A 31 -4.64 -6.41 14.91
C ILE A 31 -3.94 -6.90 13.65
N GLY A 32 -2.61 -7.08 13.72
CA GLY A 32 -1.86 -7.71 12.63
C GLY A 32 -2.28 -9.18 12.44
N ASP A 33 -1.89 -9.78 11.33
CA ASP A 33 -2.10 -11.21 11.13
C ASP A 33 -1.32 -12.09 12.14
N ASP A 34 -1.33 -13.40 11.97
CA ASP A 34 -0.62 -14.35 12.84
C ASP A 34 0.90 -14.09 12.95
N GLU A 35 1.48 -13.33 12.01
CA GLU A 35 2.88 -12.90 12.03
C GLU A 35 3.06 -11.43 12.49
N GLY A 36 1.98 -10.79 12.95
CA GLY A 36 1.96 -9.38 13.35
C GLY A 36 2.17 -8.43 12.17
N ARG A 37 1.68 -8.80 10.97
CA ARG A 37 1.78 -7.99 9.76
C ARG A 37 0.49 -7.20 9.53
N ILE A 38 0.64 -5.91 9.28
CA ILE A 38 -0.45 -5.02 8.87
C ILE A 38 -0.12 -4.49 7.48
N PHE A 39 -0.97 -4.81 6.52
CA PHE A 39 -0.83 -4.39 5.12
C PHE A 39 -1.39 -2.99 4.94
N VAL A 40 -0.60 -2.09 4.36
CA VAL A 40 -0.95 -0.67 4.20
C VAL A 40 -0.44 -0.11 2.86
N SER A 41 -1.07 0.97 2.43
CA SER A 41 -0.63 1.83 1.34
C SER A 41 0.01 3.11 1.89
N ARG A 42 1.02 3.65 1.21
CA ARG A 42 1.50 5.03 1.42
C ARG A 42 0.70 6.09 0.66
N SER A 43 -0.13 5.66 -0.28
CA SER A 43 -0.94 6.52 -1.11
C SER A 43 -2.41 6.40 -0.72
N ASN A 44 -3.08 7.55 -0.60
CA ASN A 44 -4.55 7.63 -0.50
C ASN A 44 -5.22 7.66 -1.88
N ASP A 45 -4.46 7.44 -2.96
CA ASP A 45 -5.01 7.42 -4.31
C ASP A 45 -6.00 6.26 -4.44
N GLU A 46 -7.24 6.60 -4.80
CA GLU A 46 -8.34 5.64 -4.90
C GLU A 46 -8.01 4.49 -5.86
N ASN A 47 -7.23 4.74 -6.92
CA ASN A 47 -6.87 3.70 -7.87
C ASN A 47 -5.83 2.72 -7.29
N VAL A 48 -4.85 3.23 -6.53
CA VAL A 48 -3.90 2.38 -5.77
C VAL A 48 -4.65 1.57 -4.72
N LEU A 49 -5.55 2.20 -3.97
CA LEU A 49 -6.33 1.54 -2.93
C LEU A 49 -7.28 0.48 -3.52
N SER A 50 -7.94 0.78 -4.64
CA SER A 50 -8.82 -0.17 -5.35
C SER A 50 -8.06 -1.40 -5.85
N ASN A 51 -6.84 -1.22 -6.35
CA ASN A 51 -5.96 -2.32 -6.73
C ASN A 51 -5.58 -3.22 -5.55
N ILE A 52 -5.27 -2.62 -4.39
CA ILE A 52 -4.98 -3.39 -3.16
C ILE A 52 -6.19 -4.25 -2.82
N ALA A 53 -7.38 -3.62 -2.79
CA ALA A 53 -8.61 -4.31 -2.43
C ALA A 53 -8.88 -5.52 -3.32
N LEU A 54 -8.86 -5.34 -4.65
CA LEU A 54 -9.09 -6.41 -5.62
C LEU A 54 -8.16 -7.61 -5.46
N ASN A 55 -6.88 -7.36 -5.14
CA ASN A 55 -5.90 -8.43 -5.10
C ASN A 55 -5.84 -9.15 -3.75
N GLN A 56 -6.28 -8.52 -2.65
CA GLN A 56 -6.02 -9.02 -1.29
C GLN A 56 -7.28 -9.21 -0.43
N ILE A 57 -8.37 -8.51 -0.72
CA ILE A 57 -9.54 -8.43 0.17
C ILE A 57 -10.78 -9.05 -0.47
N LEU A 58 -10.89 -8.96 -1.79
CA LEU A 58 -12.13 -9.22 -2.50
C LEU A 58 -12.25 -10.67 -2.94
N ASP A 59 -13.41 -11.25 -2.61
CA ASP A 59 -13.91 -12.44 -3.27
C ASP A 59 -14.52 -11.98 -4.60
N PRO A 60 -14.18 -12.61 -5.75
CA PRO A 60 -14.75 -12.25 -7.05
C PRO A 60 -16.28 -12.33 -7.13
N ASP A 61 -16.94 -12.99 -6.17
CA ASP A 61 -18.40 -13.16 -6.15
C ASP A 61 -19.14 -12.14 -5.25
N GLU A 62 -18.44 -11.20 -4.59
CA GLU A 62 -19.04 -10.25 -3.65
C GLU A 62 -18.80 -8.77 -4.01
N GLU A 63 -19.86 -7.96 -4.08
CA GLU A 63 -19.72 -6.50 -4.15
C GLU A 63 -19.30 -5.95 -2.79
N PRO A 64 -18.10 -5.35 -2.66
CA PRO A 64 -17.58 -5.03 -1.35
C PRO A 64 -17.94 -3.61 -0.91
N ASP A 65 -18.45 -3.48 0.32
CA ASP A 65 -18.47 -2.21 1.04
C ASP A 65 -17.13 -2.09 1.78
N LEU A 66 -16.22 -1.29 1.21
CA LEU A 66 -14.85 -1.15 1.72
C LEU A 66 -14.71 0.10 2.58
N VAL A 67 -13.82 0.01 3.56
CA VAL A 67 -13.45 1.10 4.46
C VAL A 67 -11.96 1.36 4.32
N VAL A 68 -11.61 2.64 4.19
CA VAL A 68 -10.24 3.13 4.25
C VAL A 68 -9.99 3.72 5.63
N LEU A 69 -8.97 3.20 6.29
CA LEU A 69 -8.48 3.64 7.59
C LEU A 69 -7.13 4.32 7.41
N LYS A 70 -6.92 5.43 8.09
CA LYS A 70 -5.70 6.21 8.04
C LYS A 70 -4.93 6.09 9.36
N LEU A 71 -3.65 5.84 9.23
CA LEU A 71 -2.70 5.60 10.32
C LEU A 71 -1.61 6.66 10.22
N THR A 72 -1.78 7.75 10.96
CA THR A 72 -0.86 8.90 10.89
C THR A 72 0.43 8.63 11.64
N GLN A 73 1.56 9.09 11.08
CA GLN A 73 2.87 8.96 11.74
C GLN A 73 2.92 9.74 13.07
N ALA A 74 2.19 10.85 13.17
CA ALA A 74 2.15 11.68 14.37
C ALA A 74 1.61 10.94 15.60
N THR A 75 0.60 10.09 15.41
CA THR A 75 -0.04 9.32 16.49
C THR A 75 0.65 7.97 16.70
N ASN A 76 1.04 7.30 15.62
CA ASN A 76 1.54 5.93 15.67
C ASN A 76 3.05 5.81 15.90
N GLN A 77 3.81 6.88 15.62
CA GLN A 77 5.27 6.95 15.79
C GLN A 77 5.99 5.74 15.20
N PHE A 78 5.64 5.35 13.97
CA PHE A 78 6.23 4.18 13.32
C PHE A 78 7.74 4.37 13.17
N LYS A 79 8.48 3.27 13.34
CA LYS A 79 9.93 3.25 13.16
C LYS A 79 10.30 2.53 11.88
N PHE A 80 11.44 2.92 11.32
CA PHE A 80 11.90 2.44 10.04
C PHE A 80 12.02 0.90 9.97
N GLU A 81 12.50 0.28 11.05
CA GLU A 81 12.67 -1.17 11.20
C GLU A 81 11.35 -1.96 11.21
N GLU A 82 10.20 -1.31 11.37
CA GLU A 82 8.89 -1.95 11.35
C GLU A 82 8.43 -2.24 9.92
N PHE A 83 9.08 -1.68 8.89
CA PHE A 83 8.58 -1.77 7.53
C PHE A 83 9.28 -2.86 6.71
N THR A 84 8.48 -3.55 5.89
CA THR A 84 8.98 -4.40 4.81
C THR A 84 8.14 -4.23 3.54
N PHE A 85 8.68 -4.68 2.42
CA PHE A 85 7.94 -4.77 1.18
C PHE A 85 6.90 -5.89 1.25
N ASP A 86 5.73 -5.60 0.70
CA ASP A 86 4.77 -6.63 0.33
C ASP A 86 5.19 -7.25 -1.00
N HIS A 87 5.79 -8.44 -0.94
CA HIS A 87 6.21 -9.18 -2.13
C HIS A 87 5.05 -9.78 -2.94
N GLN A 88 3.81 -9.67 -2.44
CA GLN A 88 2.60 -10.13 -3.12
C GLN A 88 1.95 -9.02 -3.96
N ALA A 89 2.41 -7.78 -3.86
CA ALA A 89 1.90 -6.67 -4.66
C ALA A 89 2.27 -6.81 -6.16
N THR A 90 1.36 -6.40 -7.04
CA THR A 90 1.63 -6.34 -8.49
C THR A 90 2.66 -5.25 -8.80
N GLU A 91 3.38 -5.36 -9.93
CA GLU A 91 4.55 -4.50 -10.26
C GLU A 91 4.25 -2.98 -10.17
N ILE A 92 2.99 -2.58 -10.34
CA ILE A 92 2.60 -1.17 -10.48
C ILE A 92 2.19 -0.55 -9.14
N THR A 93 1.65 -1.34 -8.21
CA THR A 93 1.30 -0.88 -6.86
C THR A 93 2.35 -1.24 -5.81
N PHE A 94 3.30 -2.11 -6.14
CA PHE A 94 4.44 -2.50 -5.28
C PHE A 94 5.14 -1.34 -4.56
N PRO A 95 5.36 -0.16 -5.19
CA PRO A 95 5.95 0.99 -4.49
C PRO A 95 5.11 1.51 -3.32
N PHE A 96 3.80 1.32 -3.37
CA PHE A 96 2.88 1.86 -2.38
C PHE A 96 2.51 0.84 -1.31
N HIS A 97 2.60 -0.45 -1.61
CA HIS A 97 2.30 -1.51 -0.65
C HIS A 97 3.45 -1.67 0.34
N ASN A 98 3.11 -1.54 1.61
CA ASN A 98 4.02 -1.77 2.70
C ASN A 98 3.37 -2.70 3.73
N ILE A 99 4.22 -3.42 4.43
CA ILE A 99 3.84 -4.18 5.61
C ILE A 99 4.44 -3.49 6.81
N ILE A 100 3.60 -3.17 7.79
CA ILE A 100 4.01 -2.76 9.13
C ILE A 100 4.06 -4.01 10.01
N LYS A 101 5.23 -4.28 10.60
CA LYS A 101 5.47 -5.36 11.56
C LYS A 101 5.08 -4.90 12.96
N ARG A 102 3.78 -4.87 13.23
CA ARG A 102 3.20 -4.48 14.51
C ARG A 102 2.00 -5.37 14.79
N ALA A 103 1.98 -5.98 15.97
CA ALA A 103 0.90 -6.88 16.36
C ALA A 103 -0.44 -6.15 16.57
N HIS A 104 -0.40 -4.88 16.98
CA HIS A 104 -1.59 -4.13 17.34
C HIS A 104 -1.42 -2.61 17.16
N ILE A 105 -2.44 -1.96 16.62
CA ILE A 105 -2.63 -0.52 16.59
C ILE A 105 -3.92 -0.19 17.36
N PRO A 106 -3.85 0.57 18.47
CA PRO A 106 -5.02 0.99 19.24
C PRO A 106 -6.00 1.83 18.40
N LEU A 107 -7.30 1.73 18.69
CA LEU A 107 -8.35 2.43 17.95
C LEU A 107 -8.15 3.95 17.94
N GLU A 108 -7.68 4.53 19.05
CA GLU A 108 -7.40 5.96 19.19
C GLU A 108 -6.31 6.47 18.24
N HIS A 109 -5.54 5.57 17.63
CA HIS A 109 -4.51 5.89 16.63
C HIS A 109 -4.95 5.61 15.18
N ILE A 110 -6.24 5.30 14.99
CA ILE A 110 -6.85 4.97 13.70
C ILE A 110 -7.88 6.05 13.37
N GLU A 111 -7.70 6.70 12.23
CA GLU A 111 -8.65 7.66 11.68
C GLU A 111 -9.50 6.97 10.60
N PHE A 112 -10.81 7.16 10.62
CA PHE A 112 -11.66 6.79 9.49
C PHE A 112 -11.44 7.83 8.37
N GLU A 113 -11.12 7.37 7.16
CA GLU A 113 -10.87 8.25 6.00
C GLU A 113 -12.09 8.29 5.08
N SER A 114 -12.54 7.15 4.57
CA SER A 114 -13.63 7.07 3.61
C SER A 114 -14.24 5.68 3.48
N TYR A 115 -15.42 5.62 2.86
CA TYR A 115 -15.98 4.39 2.30
C TYR A 115 -15.68 4.33 0.80
N ILE A 116 -15.35 3.15 0.29
CA ILE A 116 -15.28 2.86 -1.14
C ILE A 116 -16.41 1.91 -1.48
N ARG A 117 -17.37 2.38 -2.29
CA ARG A 117 -18.48 1.60 -2.82
C ARG A 117 -18.41 1.62 -4.32
N VAL A 118 -17.72 0.64 -4.88
CA VAL A 118 -17.51 0.54 -6.32
C VAL A 118 -17.79 -0.90 -6.74
N PRO A 119 -18.67 -1.13 -7.74
CA PRO A 119 -18.89 -2.47 -8.28
C PRO A 119 -17.58 -3.14 -8.69
N LEU A 120 -17.44 -4.46 -8.49
CA LEU A 120 -16.20 -5.19 -8.80
C LEU A 120 -15.69 -4.95 -10.23
N LEU A 121 -16.60 -4.88 -11.20
CA LEU A 121 -16.26 -4.59 -12.59
C LEU A 121 -15.62 -3.20 -12.76
N GLU A 122 -16.09 -2.21 -12.00
CA GLU A 122 -15.59 -0.84 -12.03
C GLU A 122 -14.27 -0.71 -11.27
N LEU A 123 -14.12 -1.39 -10.13
CA LEU A 123 -12.82 -1.56 -9.46
C LEU A 123 -11.80 -2.17 -10.43
N GLY A 124 -12.18 -3.23 -11.15
CA GLY A 124 -11.31 -3.89 -12.13
C GLY A 124 -10.89 -2.94 -13.25
N ARG A 125 -11.76 -2.02 -13.69
CA ARG A 125 -11.41 -1.00 -14.69
C ARG A 125 -10.45 0.05 -14.13
N ILE A 126 -10.68 0.52 -12.90
CA ILE A 126 -9.81 1.46 -12.18
C ILE A 126 -8.41 0.86 -12.00
N SER A 127 -8.37 -0.43 -11.62
CA SER A 127 -7.14 -1.20 -11.51
C SER A 127 -6.35 -1.21 -12.83
N ASN A 128 -7.00 -1.60 -13.92
CA ASN A 128 -6.39 -1.63 -15.26
C ASN A 128 -5.96 -0.24 -15.78
N GLN A 129 -6.59 0.85 -15.33
CA GLN A 129 -6.17 2.22 -15.68
C GLN A 129 -4.90 2.64 -14.93
N THR A 130 -4.78 2.23 -13.67
CA THR A 130 -3.56 2.40 -12.87
C THR A 130 -2.38 1.71 -13.55
N ASP A 131 -2.62 0.51 -14.08
CA ASP A 131 -1.64 -0.27 -14.83
C ASP A 131 -1.13 0.41 -16.10
N ALA A 132 -1.89 1.37 -16.63
CA ALA A 132 -1.57 2.08 -17.86
C ALA A 132 -0.95 3.47 -17.65
N GLY A 133 -0.98 4.02 -16.42
CA GLY A 133 -0.83 5.46 -16.20
C GLY A 133 0.24 5.93 -15.20
N LEU A 134 0.80 5.06 -14.36
CA LEU A 134 1.79 5.51 -13.37
C LEU A 134 3.18 5.69 -13.98
N PRO A 135 3.89 6.83 -13.72
CA PRO A 135 5.30 6.98 -14.05
C PRO A 135 6.12 6.07 -13.12
N GLY A 136 6.22 4.79 -13.49
CA GLY A 136 6.72 3.69 -12.64
C GLY A 136 8.19 3.77 -12.24
N SER A 137 8.94 4.83 -12.58
CA SER A 137 10.34 5.00 -12.16
C SER A 137 10.53 6.02 -11.04
N ALA A 138 9.88 7.20 -11.10
CA ALA A 138 10.08 8.24 -10.08
C ALA A 138 9.41 7.90 -8.76
N ILE A 139 8.18 7.37 -8.83
CA ILE A 139 7.42 6.86 -7.68
C ILE A 139 8.13 5.64 -7.06
N PHE A 140 8.76 4.83 -7.89
CA PHE A 140 9.54 3.66 -7.47
C PHE A 140 10.83 4.07 -6.76
N GLU A 141 11.54 5.09 -7.25
CA GLU A 141 12.74 5.66 -6.62
C GLU A 141 12.41 6.32 -5.27
N GLU A 142 11.33 7.11 -5.19
CA GLU A 142 10.87 7.69 -3.93
C GLU A 142 10.44 6.61 -2.91
N ALA A 143 9.74 5.58 -3.38
CA ALA A 143 9.36 4.43 -2.56
C ALA A 143 10.56 3.67 -1.97
N LEU A 144 11.67 3.62 -2.71
CA LEU A 144 12.92 2.97 -2.34
C LEU A 144 13.80 3.81 -1.41
N ASP A 145 13.89 5.11 -1.65
CA ASP A 145 14.65 6.06 -0.80
C ASP A 145 14.15 6.05 0.66
N ILE A 146 12.89 5.68 0.85
CA ILE A 146 12.26 5.55 2.16
C ILE A 146 12.64 4.24 2.85
N ILE A 147 12.90 3.15 2.11
CA ILE A 147 13.23 1.80 2.63
C ILE A 147 14.74 1.56 2.73
N TYR A 148 15.52 2.45 2.15
CA TYR A 148 16.96 2.35 2.19
C TYR A 148 17.55 3.72 2.51
N GLU A 149 17.91 3.93 3.78
CA GLU A 149 19.15 4.67 4.03
C GLU A 149 20.30 3.83 3.44
N ALA A 150 20.48 3.84 2.12
CA ALA A 150 21.59 3.13 1.49
C ALA A 150 22.60 4.15 0.96
N PRO A 151 23.58 4.57 1.78
CA PRO A 151 24.70 5.30 1.24
C PRO A 151 25.46 4.51 0.18
N ASN A 152 25.46 3.16 0.18
CA ASN A 152 26.39 2.41 -0.69
C ASN A 152 26.15 0.89 -0.93
N ARG A 153 24.95 0.29 -0.78
CA ARG A 153 24.81 -1.18 -0.97
C ARG A 153 23.66 -1.73 -1.82
N GLN A 154 22.89 -0.88 -2.50
CA GLN A 154 21.67 -1.35 -3.19
C GLN A 154 21.57 -0.98 -4.67
N GLN A 155 22.56 -0.27 -5.24
CA GLN A 155 22.52 0.14 -6.66
C GLN A 155 22.41 -1.07 -7.63
N TYR A 156 23.01 -2.22 -7.30
CA TYR A 156 22.97 -3.41 -8.18
C TYR A 156 21.64 -4.17 -8.16
N LYS A 157 20.87 -4.13 -7.07
CA LYS A 157 19.52 -4.71 -7.03
C LYS A 157 18.48 -3.74 -7.59
N LEU A 158 18.65 -2.43 -7.35
CA LEU A 158 17.85 -1.39 -7.99
C LEU A 158 17.95 -1.48 -9.51
N GLN A 159 19.16 -1.60 -10.07
CA GLN A 159 19.35 -1.76 -11.52
C GLN A 159 18.65 -3.01 -12.05
N ALA A 160 18.72 -4.15 -11.37
CA ALA A 160 18.05 -5.37 -11.82
C ALA A 160 16.50 -5.26 -11.79
N VAL A 161 15.94 -4.55 -10.80
CA VAL A 161 14.48 -4.32 -10.71
C VAL A 161 14.02 -3.25 -11.71
N LEU A 162 14.79 -2.16 -11.86
CA LEU A 162 14.55 -1.12 -12.86
C LEU A 162 14.75 -1.64 -14.29
N GLU A 163 15.69 -2.54 -14.54
CA GLU A 163 15.88 -3.19 -15.84
C GLU A 163 14.76 -4.18 -16.15
N LYS A 164 14.27 -4.95 -15.16
CA LYS A 164 13.07 -5.76 -15.32
C LYS A 164 11.84 -4.90 -15.66
N GLY A 165 11.61 -3.83 -14.90
CA GLY A 165 10.51 -2.88 -15.18
C GLY A 165 10.61 -2.22 -16.56
N LYS A 166 11.82 -1.80 -16.97
CA LYS A 166 12.08 -1.22 -18.32
C LYS A 166 11.88 -2.23 -19.45
N TRP A 167 12.22 -3.51 -19.25
CA TRP A 167 12.10 -4.54 -20.29
C TRP A 167 10.63 -4.89 -20.57
N VAL A 168 9.80 -4.90 -19.54
CA VAL A 168 8.35 -5.11 -19.66
C VAL A 168 7.67 -3.94 -20.38
N PHE A 169 8.08 -2.69 -20.07
CA PHE A 169 7.56 -1.49 -20.74
C PHE A 169 7.88 -1.44 -22.24
N LYS A 170 9.09 -1.86 -22.64
CA LYS A 170 9.47 -1.94 -24.06
C LYS A 170 8.73 -3.04 -24.84
N LYS A 171 8.36 -4.15 -24.21
CA LYS A 171 7.60 -5.22 -24.88
C LYS A 171 6.13 -4.85 -25.13
N ARG A 172 5.53 -3.99 -24.31
CA ARG A 172 4.12 -3.58 -24.43
C ARG A 172 3.89 -2.47 -25.47
N LEU A 173 4.88 -1.60 -25.73
CA LEU A 173 4.82 -0.59 -26.80
C LEU A 173 5.10 -1.15 -28.21
N ALA A 174 5.41 -2.44 -28.32
CA ALA A 174 5.72 -3.12 -29.59
C ALA A 174 4.54 -3.94 -30.15
N TRP A 175 3.33 -3.77 -29.61
CA TRP A 175 2.08 -4.36 -30.11
C TRP A 175 1.05 -3.27 -30.41
#